data_AF-A0A2R4ZQ78-F1
#
_entry.id   AF-A0A2R4ZQ78-F1
#
_cell.length_a   1.000
_cell.length_b   1.000
_cell.length_c   1.000
_cell.angle_alpha   90.00
_cell.angle_beta   90.00
_cell.angle_gamma   90.00
#
_symmetry.space_group_name_H-M   'P 1'
#
loop_
_entity.id
_entity.type
_entity.pdbx_description
1 polymer ?
#
loop_
_entity_poly.entity_id
_entity_poly.type
_entity_poly.pdbx_seq_one_letter_code
_entity_poly.pdbx_strand_id
1 'polypeptide(L)'
;MMPRASVLAIGNEVVQGRVLNTNAQYLGRRLTLLGYDVVLSASVPDRMELIVEILRIATDRFSSDLIVTTGGLGPTYDDITSEALSKYLGEEHVVNEEALEMVRQKYVARGLGLTPERIKMAMMPKSAKPIPNPIGTAPGILVKKGNKLFVSLPGVPSEMQAIWEQSIEPMLRNASQVRISEVTITVKGVMESVAARIVNKIVKEKPKIYVKTQPKGIELGSPVLDIYI
;
A
#
# COMPACT_ATOMS: atom_id res chain seq x y z
N MET A 1 1.21 -21.08 5.88
CA MET A 1 0.32 -20.31 4.99
C MET A 1 0.95 -18.95 4.79
N MET A 2 0.92 -18.39 3.58
CA MET A 2 1.49 -17.05 3.34
C MET A 2 0.68 -16.01 4.13
N PRO A 3 1.33 -15.03 4.77
CA PRO A 3 0.61 -13.95 5.43
C PRO A 3 -0.17 -13.13 4.40
N ARG A 4 -1.36 -12.66 4.78
CA ARG A 4 -2.26 -11.94 3.87
C ARG A 4 -2.12 -10.43 4.01
N ALA A 5 -2.15 -9.73 2.88
CA ALA A 5 -2.12 -8.28 2.85
C ALA A 5 -3.30 -7.68 2.07
N SER A 6 -3.76 -6.52 2.54
CA SER A 6 -4.70 -5.65 1.83
C SER A 6 -4.08 -4.29 1.56
N VAL A 7 -4.33 -3.73 0.38
CA VAL A 7 -3.91 -2.37 0.01
C VAL A 7 -5.14 -1.51 -0.31
N LEU A 8 -5.31 -0.41 0.42
CA LEU A 8 -6.51 0.42 0.40
C LEU A 8 -6.12 1.87 0.06
N ALA A 9 -6.44 2.33 -1.14
CA ALA A 9 -6.24 3.74 -1.51
C ALA A 9 -7.45 4.55 -1.05
N ILE A 10 -7.20 5.60 -0.27
CA ILE A 10 -8.22 6.52 0.23
C ILE A 10 -8.03 7.84 -0.50
N GLY A 11 -9.06 8.25 -1.25
CA GLY A 11 -9.02 9.46 -2.05
C GLY A 11 -10.15 9.51 -3.07
N ASN A 12 -10.92 10.60 -3.05
CA ASN A 12 -12.00 10.86 -4.00
C ASN A 12 -11.52 10.84 -5.46
N GLU A 13 -10.34 11.40 -5.74
CA GLU A 13 -9.74 11.49 -7.07
C GLU A 13 -9.40 10.12 -7.66
N VAL A 14 -9.07 9.14 -6.81
CA VAL A 14 -8.80 7.76 -7.23
C VAL A 14 -10.10 7.07 -7.63
N VAL A 15 -11.13 7.17 -6.79
CA VAL A 15 -12.44 6.54 -7.06
C VAL A 15 -13.16 7.18 -8.25
N GLN A 16 -12.96 8.48 -8.45
CA GLN A 16 -13.48 9.22 -9.61
C GLN A 16 -12.70 8.97 -10.90
N GLY A 17 -11.58 8.22 -10.85
CA GLY A 17 -10.75 7.92 -12.01
C GLY A 17 -9.98 9.14 -12.56
N ARG A 18 -9.79 10.18 -11.76
CA ARG A 18 -9.00 11.37 -12.16
C ARG A 18 -7.51 11.07 -12.18
N VAL A 19 -7.07 10.13 -11.35
CA VAL A 19 -5.68 9.67 -11.26
C VAL A 19 -5.63 8.15 -11.29
N LEU A 20 -4.54 7.60 -11.82
CA LEU A 20 -4.26 6.17 -11.74
C LEU A 20 -3.85 5.80 -10.31
N ASN A 21 -4.34 4.66 -9.82
CA ASN A 21 -3.93 4.11 -8.53
C ASN A 21 -2.56 3.39 -8.63
N THR A 22 -1.51 4.18 -8.88
CA THR A 22 -0.13 3.69 -8.99
C THR A 22 0.45 3.26 -7.64
N ASN A 23 -0.07 3.80 -6.54
CA ASN A 23 0.30 3.38 -5.18
C ASN A 23 -0.06 1.92 -4.93
N ALA A 24 -1.27 1.50 -5.27
CA ALA A 24 -1.69 0.11 -5.12
C ALA A 24 -0.89 -0.83 -6.03
N GLN A 25 -0.60 -0.41 -7.26
CA GLN A 25 0.28 -1.17 -8.17
C GLN A 25 1.66 -1.40 -7.56
N TYR A 26 2.28 -0.34 -7.02
CA TYR A 26 3.61 -0.40 -6.40
C TYR A 26 3.60 -1.31 -5.16
N LEU A 27 2.70 -1.03 -4.21
CA LEU A 27 2.62 -1.76 -2.94
C LEU A 27 2.28 -3.22 -3.14
N GLY A 28 1.32 -3.54 -4.03
CA GLY A 28 0.95 -4.91 -4.35
C GLY A 28 2.17 -5.72 -4.82
N ARG A 29 2.95 -5.17 -5.75
CA ARG A 29 4.19 -5.82 -6.23
C ARG A 29 5.21 -6.01 -5.11
N ARG A 30 5.49 -4.96 -4.31
CA ARG A 30 6.47 -5.06 -3.21
C ARG A 30 6.05 -6.07 -2.15
N LEU A 31 4.77 -6.09 -1.78
CA LEU A 31 4.21 -7.05 -0.83
C LEU A 31 4.31 -8.48 -1.34
N THR A 32 3.97 -8.74 -2.61
CA THR A 32 4.14 -10.05 -3.23
C THR A 32 5.61 -10.50 -3.18
N LEU A 33 6.56 -9.62 -3.51
CA LEU A 33 8.00 -9.95 -3.42
C LEU A 33 8.47 -10.24 -1.99
N LEU A 34 7.79 -9.69 -0.98
CA LEU A 34 8.04 -9.97 0.44
C LEU A 34 7.37 -11.26 0.94
N GLY A 35 6.62 -11.97 0.07
CA GLY A 35 5.96 -13.22 0.40
C GLY A 35 4.56 -13.06 0.98
N TYR A 36 3.91 -11.90 0.80
CA TYR A 36 2.51 -11.72 1.15
C TYR A 36 1.59 -12.18 0.02
N ASP A 37 0.49 -12.82 0.42
CA ASP A 37 -0.67 -13.05 -0.44
C ASP A 37 -1.53 -11.77 -0.43
N VAL A 38 -1.47 -10.99 -1.51
CA VAL A 38 -2.22 -9.73 -1.64
C VAL A 38 -3.65 -10.05 -2.08
N VAL A 39 -4.56 -10.11 -1.11
CA VAL A 39 -5.92 -10.64 -1.29
C VAL A 39 -6.98 -9.58 -1.61
N LEU A 40 -6.68 -8.31 -1.35
CA LEU A 40 -7.56 -7.18 -1.61
C LEU A 40 -6.75 -5.95 -2.01
N SER A 41 -7.16 -5.33 -3.12
CA SER A 41 -6.77 -3.99 -3.52
C SER A 41 -8.02 -3.18 -3.82
N ALA A 42 -8.27 -2.09 -3.09
CA ALA A 42 -9.49 -1.30 -3.24
C ALA A 42 -9.20 0.20 -3.18
N SER A 43 -10.07 1.00 -3.80
CA SER A 43 -10.07 2.46 -3.69
C SER A 43 -11.37 2.90 -3.01
N VAL A 44 -11.29 3.83 -2.05
CA VAL A 44 -12.41 4.25 -1.20
C VAL A 44 -12.41 5.78 -1.12
N PRO A 45 -13.57 6.45 -1.21
CA PRO A 45 -13.64 7.90 -1.09
C PRO A 45 -13.37 8.36 0.35
N ASP A 46 -13.08 9.64 0.52
CA ASP A 46 -12.83 10.28 1.84
C ASP A 46 -14.13 10.41 2.65
N ARG A 47 -14.69 9.29 3.07
CA ARG A 47 -15.91 9.18 3.88
C ARG A 47 -15.69 8.21 5.03
N MET A 48 -15.87 8.71 6.24
CA MET A 48 -15.58 8.02 7.49
C MET A 48 -16.16 6.60 7.54
N GLU A 49 -17.44 6.45 7.20
CA GLU A 49 -18.16 5.18 7.28
C GLU A 49 -17.57 4.15 6.32
N LEU A 50 -17.21 4.58 5.10
CA LEU A 50 -16.68 3.71 4.05
C LEU A 50 -15.23 3.31 4.34
N ILE A 51 -14.42 4.22 4.89
CA ILE A 51 -13.05 3.89 5.31
C ILE A 51 -13.08 2.84 6.43
N VAL A 52 -13.94 3.04 7.44
CA VAL A 52 -14.10 2.07 8.54
C VAL A 52 -14.64 0.73 8.05
N GLU A 53 -15.59 0.75 7.11
CA GLU A 53 -16.15 -0.47 6.52
C GLU A 53 -15.09 -1.26 5.74
N ILE A 54 -14.28 -0.60 4.91
CA ILE A 54 -13.25 -1.31 4.14
C ILE A 54 -12.15 -1.88 5.04
N LEU A 55 -11.80 -1.19 6.14
CA LEU A 55 -10.87 -1.70 7.14
C LEU A 55 -11.43 -2.97 7.81
N ARG A 56 -12.74 -2.99 8.10
CA ARG A 56 -13.44 -4.18 8.60
C ARG A 56 -13.46 -5.30 7.58
N ILE A 57 -13.79 -5.02 6.32
CA ILE A 57 -13.78 -6.03 5.24
C ILE A 57 -12.40 -6.65 5.06
N ALA A 58 -11.35 -5.81 4.98
CA ALA A 58 -9.96 -6.26 4.85
C ALA A 58 -9.54 -7.19 6.00
N THR A 59 -9.97 -6.85 7.21
CA THR A 59 -9.62 -7.60 8.42
C THR A 59 -10.44 -8.87 8.60
N ASP A 60 -11.76 -8.80 8.50
CA ASP A 60 -12.66 -9.89 8.90
C ASP A 60 -12.93 -10.84 7.73
N ARG A 61 -13.29 -10.30 6.56
CA ARG A 61 -13.64 -11.10 5.38
C ARG A 61 -12.41 -11.66 4.69
N PHE A 62 -11.38 -10.82 4.50
CA PHE A 62 -10.16 -11.23 3.82
C PHE A 62 -9.11 -11.82 4.77
N SER A 63 -9.31 -11.69 6.08
CA SER A 63 -8.39 -12.18 7.12
C SER A 63 -6.97 -11.63 6.94
N SER A 64 -6.85 -10.35 6.58
CA SER A 64 -5.53 -9.74 6.35
C SER A 64 -4.75 -9.61 7.65
N ASP A 65 -3.46 -9.94 7.59
CA ASP A 65 -2.48 -9.76 8.66
C ASP A 65 -1.85 -8.37 8.58
N LEU A 66 -1.70 -7.86 7.35
CA LEU A 66 -1.19 -6.52 7.05
C LEU A 66 -2.23 -5.73 6.26
N ILE A 67 -2.61 -4.56 6.76
CA ILE A 67 -3.51 -3.64 6.07
C ILE A 67 -2.73 -2.36 5.82
N VAL A 68 -2.50 -2.03 4.55
CA VAL A 68 -1.81 -0.80 4.13
C VAL A 68 -2.83 0.15 3.53
N THR A 69 -2.96 1.35 4.09
CA THR A 69 -3.74 2.45 3.50
C THR A 69 -2.80 3.49 2.89
N THR A 70 -3.25 4.18 1.83
CA THR A 70 -2.54 5.33 1.26
C THR A 70 -3.49 6.49 1.06
N GLY A 71 -3.06 7.71 1.36
CA GLY A 71 -3.87 8.93 1.20
C GLY A 71 -4.63 9.32 2.47
N GLY A 72 -5.17 10.54 2.49
CA GLY A 72 -5.96 11.08 3.60
C GLY A 72 -5.17 11.36 4.90
N LEU A 73 -3.86 11.65 4.81
CA LEU A 73 -2.98 11.97 5.96
C LEU A 73 -2.48 13.42 5.99
N GLY A 74 -2.85 14.23 5.00
CA GLY A 74 -2.44 15.61 4.91
C GLY A 74 -3.18 16.54 5.90
N PRO A 75 -3.00 17.86 5.72
CA PRO A 75 -3.55 18.86 6.62
C PRO A 75 -4.99 19.29 6.28
N THR A 76 -5.60 18.83 5.17
CA THR A 76 -6.90 19.36 4.72
C THR A 76 -8.06 18.71 5.48
N TYR A 77 -9.27 19.25 5.33
CA TYR A 77 -10.44 18.79 6.09
C TYR A 77 -10.85 17.35 5.72
N ASP A 78 -10.67 16.98 4.45
CA ASP A 78 -10.98 15.67 3.89
C ASP A 78 -9.87 14.62 4.11
N ASP A 79 -8.70 15.02 4.61
CA ASP A 79 -7.67 14.09 5.09
C ASP A 79 -8.10 13.42 6.42
N ILE A 80 -8.88 12.33 6.34
CA ILE A 80 -9.51 11.68 7.50
C ILE A 80 -9.06 10.22 7.76
N THR A 81 -8.03 9.73 7.07
CA THR A 81 -7.57 8.32 7.20
C THR A 81 -7.13 7.98 8.62
N SER A 82 -6.40 8.88 9.28
CA SER A 82 -5.92 8.68 10.66
C SER A 82 -7.07 8.61 11.69
N GLU A 83 -8.05 9.48 11.53
CA GLU A 83 -9.25 9.52 12.37
C GLU A 83 -10.10 8.26 12.15
N ALA A 84 -10.30 7.85 10.90
CA ALA A 84 -11.03 6.63 10.56
C ALA A 84 -10.34 5.37 11.08
N LEU A 85 -9.01 5.30 11.03
CA LEU A 85 -8.25 4.23 11.65
C LEU A 85 -8.46 4.20 13.17
N SER A 86 -8.44 5.35 13.83
CA SER A 86 -8.69 5.46 15.28
C SER A 86 -10.10 4.94 15.63
N LYS A 87 -11.11 5.38 14.87
CA LYS A 87 -12.50 4.93 15.02
C LYS A 87 -12.65 3.42 14.81
N TYR A 88 -12.01 2.87 13.77
CA TYR A 88 -12.03 1.43 13.50
C TYR A 88 -11.40 0.61 14.63
N LEU A 89 -10.27 1.09 15.18
CA LEU A 89 -9.57 0.41 16.27
C LEU A 89 -10.24 0.60 17.65
N GLY A 90 -11.22 1.50 17.75
CA GLY A 90 -11.86 1.88 19.01
C GLY A 90 -10.90 2.63 19.94
N GLU A 91 -10.00 3.45 19.38
CA GLU A 91 -8.98 4.18 20.13
C GLU A 91 -9.23 5.69 20.06
N GLU A 92 -8.76 6.40 21.08
CA GLU A 92 -8.72 7.86 21.07
C GLU A 92 -7.81 8.37 19.94
N HIS A 93 -8.25 9.41 19.24
CA HIS A 93 -7.47 10.11 18.21
C HIS A 93 -6.75 11.29 18.85
N VAL A 94 -5.47 11.10 19.17
CA VAL A 94 -4.70 12.02 20.02
C VAL A 94 -3.48 12.55 19.28
N VAL A 95 -2.99 13.71 19.69
CA VAL A 95 -1.69 14.22 19.24
C VAL A 95 -0.60 13.27 19.72
N ASN A 96 0.21 12.77 18.79
CA ASN A 96 1.43 12.04 19.10
C ASN A 96 2.60 13.03 19.10
N GLU A 97 3.27 13.16 20.24
CA GLU A 97 4.34 14.16 20.43
C GLU A 97 5.55 13.92 19.51
N GLU A 98 5.89 12.66 19.24
CA GLU A 98 6.97 12.33 18.31
C GLU A 98 6.60 12.72 16.87
N ALA A 99 5.35 12.46 16.46
CA ALA A 99 4.83 12.89 15.16
C ALA A 99 4.78 14.43 15.04
N LEU A 100 4.34 15.10 16.11
CA LEU A 100 4.26 16.56 16.17
C LEU A 100 5.64 17.19 16.00
N GLU A 101 6.66 16.60 16.63
CA GLU A 101 8.03 17.03 16.49
C GLU A 101 8.54 16.86 15.04
N MET A 102 8.24 15.72 14.40
CA MET A 102 8.57 15.50 12.98
C MET A 102 7.94 16.58 12.07
N VAL A 103 6.64 16.87 12.28
CA VAL A 103 5.94 17.91 11.51
C VAL A 103 6.55 19.29 11.79
N ARG A 104 6.81 19.61 13.07
CA ARG A 104 7.39 20.89 13.49
C ARG A 104 8.75 21.12 12.82
N GLN A 105 9.63 20.13 12.81
CA GLN A 105 10.95 20.25 12.18
C GLN A 105 10.85 20.60 10.69
N LYS A 106 9.91 19.99 9.96
CA LYS A 106 9.71 20.26 8.53
C LYS A 106 9.26 21.69 8.25
N TYR A 107 8.38 22.25 9.09
CA TYR A 107 7.89 23.62 8.91
C TYR A 107 8.88 24.67 9.43
N VAL A 108 9.50 24.44 10.59
CA VAL A 108 10.50 25.36 11.16
C VAL A 108 11.71 25.50 10.24
N ALA A 109 12.15 24.41 9.60
CA ALA A 109 13.23 24.46 8.59
C ALA A 109 12.89 25.37 7.38
N ARG A 110 11.62 25.73 7.21
CA ARG A 110 11.13 26.66 6.18
C ARG A 110 10.70 28.02 6.74
N GLY A 111 10.98 28.30 8.02
CA GLY A 111 10.58 29.53 8.70
C GLY A 111 9.07 29.64 8.98
N LEU A 112 8.37 28.50 9.02
CA LEU A 112 6.92 28.43 9.20
C LEU A 112 6.57 27.88 10.60
N GLY A 113 5.53 28.44 11.23
CA GLY A 113 5.01 27.95 12.51
C GLY A 113 4.06 26.75 12.40
N LEU A 114 3.59 26.24 13.52
CA LEU A 114 2.53 25.22 13.56
C LEU A 114 1.15 25.89 13.53
N THR A 115 0.28 25.44 12.63
CA THR A 115 -1.15 25.78 12.60
C THR A 115 -1.96 24.56 13.04
N PRO A 116 -3.24 24.70 13.41
CA PRO A 116 -4.09 23.55 13.74
C PRO A 116 -4.12 22.47 12.65
N GLU A 117 -4.14 22.86 11.38
CA GLU A 117 -4.12 21.95 10.21
C GLU A 117 -2.79 21.17 10.13
N ARG A 118 -1.68 21.79 10.53
CA ARG A 118 -0.37 21.13 10.60
C ARG A 118 -0.30 20.18 11.79
N ILE A 119 -0.83 20.59 12.93
CA ILE A 119 -0.92 19.75 14.13
C ILE A 119 -1.80 18.52 13.85
N LYS A 120 -2.87 18.65 13.05
CA LYS A 120 -3.73 17.55 12.62
C LYS A 120 -2.93 16.38 12.02
N MET A 121 -1.88 16.65 11.24
CA MET A 121 -1.02 15.59 10.66
C MET A 121 -0.27 14.76 11.71
N ALA A 122 -0.17 15.24 12.95
CA ALA A 122 0.41 14.52 14.08
C ALA A 122 -0.64 13.79 14.95
N MET A 123 -1.93 13.91 14.62
CA MET A 123 -2.99 13.19 15.32
C MET A 123 -3.12 11.76 14.79
N MET A 124 -3.13 10.77 15.68
CA MET A 124 -3.16 9.36 15.32
C MET A 124 -3.80 8.50 16.43
N PRO A 125 -4.13 7.21 16.16
CA PRO A 125 -4.59 6.32 17.20
C PRO A 125 -3.61 6.30 18.38
N LYS A 126 -4.10 6.26 19.61
CA LYS A 126 -3.28 6.27 20.82
C LYS A 126 -2.16 5.22 20.86
N SER A 127 -2.37 4.05 20.25
CA SER A 127 -1.35 2.99 20.17
C SER A 127 -0.38 3.12 18.98
N ALA A 128 -0.54 4.14 18.14
CA ALA A 128 0.25 4.31 16.93
C ALA A 128 1.68 4.77 17.22
N LYS A 129 2.58 4.31 16.36
CA LYS A 129 3.94 4.83 16.23
C LYS A 129 4.04 5.63 14.93
N PRO A 130 4.56 6.87 14.97
CA PRO A 130 4.82 7.63 13.75
C PRO A 130 5.96 7.00 12.96
N ILE A 131 5.88 7.13 11.64
CA ILE A 131 6.95 6.74 10.73
C ILE A 131 7.50 8.01 10.05
N PRO A 132 8.81 8.28 10.11
CA PRO A 132 9.39 9.46 9.49
C PRO A 132 9.08 9.53 7.99
N ASN A 133 8.64 10.70 7.54
CA ASN A 133 8.50 11.00 6.12
C ASN A 133 9.75 11.76 5.63
N PRO A 134 10.67 11.11 4.88
CA PRO A 134 11.90 11.75 4.45
C PRO A 134 11.65 12.86 3.41
N ILE A 135 10.57 12.76 2.62
CA ILE A 135 10.30 13.67 1.49
C ILE A 135 9.28 14.75 1.88
N GLY A 136 8.11 14.35 2.38
CA GLY A 136 7.00 15.24 2.70
C GLY A 136 6.94 15.67 4.16
N THR A 137 5.74 16.06 4.56
CA THR A 137 5.44 16.60 5.91
C THR A 137 4.63 15.65 6.78
N ALA A 138 3.66 14.93 6.21
CA ALA A 138 2.81 14.02 6.95
C ALA A 138 3.56 12.73 7.30
N PRO A 139 3.77 12.40 8.59
CA PRO A 139 4.36 11.12 8.98
C PRO A 139 3.46 9.95 8.56
N GLY A 140 4.06 8.78 8.30
CA GLY A 140 3.29 7.54 8.23
C GLY A 140 2.79 7.12 9.62
N ILE A 141 1.81 6.22 9.65
CA ILE A 141 1.22 5.70 10.89
C ILE A 141 1.42 4.18 10.93
N LEU A 142 1.95 3.66 12.03
CA LEU A 142 2.09 2.22 12.29
C LEU A 142 1.30 1.83 13.54
N VAL A 143 0.36 0.91 13.42
CA VAL A 143 -0.34 0.33 14.58
C VAL A 143 -0.24 -1.18 14.56
N LYS A 144 0.16 -1.77 15.70
CA LYS A 144 0.09 -3.21 15.91
C LYS A 144 -1.04 -3.54 16.89
N LYS A 145 -2.07 -4.26 16.44
CA LYS A 145 -3.21 -4.69 17.26
C LYS A 145 -3.31 -6.20 17.23
N GLY A 146 -2.92 -6.85 18.33
CA GLY A 146 -2.77 -8.31 18.37
C GLY A 146 -1.76 -8.79 17.32
N ASN A 147 -2.20 -9.70 16.44
CA ASN A 147 -1.39 -10.23 15.34
C ASN A 147 -1.51 -9.44 14.04
N LYS A 148 -2.25 -8.32 14.04
CA LYS A 148 -2.49 -7.51 12.84
C LYS A 148 -1.64 -6.24 12.86
N LEU A 149 -1.20 -5.85 11.67
CA LEU A 149 -0.41 -4.66 11.44
C LEU A 149 -1.17 -3.71 10.49
N PHE A 150 -1.34 -2.47 10.93
CA PHE A 150 -1.94 -1.40 10.13
C PHE A 150 -0.85 -0.38 9.81
N VAL A 151 -0.74 -0.03 8.54
CA VAL A 151 0.22 0.96 8.03
C VAL A 151 -0.56 1.98 7.22
N SER A 152 -0.57 3.25 7.62
CA SER A 152 -1.11 4.34 6.79
C SER A 152 0.02 5.18 6.23
N LEU A 153 0.02 5.38 4.91
CA LEU A 153 1.03 6.13 4.17
C LEU A 153 0.43 7.36 3.47
N PRO A 154 1.22 8.41 3.19
CA PRO A 154 0.76 9.55 2.40
C PRO A 154 0.25 9.14 1.01
N GLY A 155 -0.60 9.97 0.41
CA GLY A 155 -1.14 9.72 -0.94
C GLY A 155 -0.15 10.03 -2.06
N VAL A 156 0.80 10.93 -1.82
CA VAL A 156 1.82 11.33 -2.81
C VAL A 156 2.75 10.14 -3.09
N PRO A 157 2.88 9.66 -4.34
CA PRO A 157 3.61 8.43 -4.64
C PRO A 157 5.07 8.44 -4.19
N SER A 158 5.78 9.55 -4.37
CA SER A 158 7.20 9.67 -3.97
C SER A 158 7.37 9.57 -2.45
N GLU A 159 6.49 10.23 -1.68
CA GLU A 159 6.50 10.16 -0.22
C GLU A 159 6.19 8.75 0.28
N MET A 160 5.12 8.15 -0.25
CA MET A 160 4.72 6.78 0.07
C MET A 160 5.86 5.78 -0.19
N GLN A 161 6.47 5.84 -1.37
CA GLN A 161 7.56 4.95 -1.76
C GLN A 161 8.78 5.14 -0.85
N ALA A 162 9.14 6.38 -0.52
CA ALA A 162 10.29 6.64 0.34
C ALA A 162 10.08 6.12 1.77
N ILE A 163 8.87 6.31 2.36
CA ILE A 163 8.53 5.72 3.65
C ILE A 163 8.56 4.20 3.57
N TRP A 164 7.99 3.63 2.51
CA TRP A 164 7.95 2.19 2.31
C TRP A 164 9.37 1.59 2.28
N GLU A 165 10.23 2.13 1.42
CA GLU A 165 11.58 1.58 1.20
C GLU A 165 12.51 1.76 2.39
N GLN A 166 12.41 2.89 3.10
CA GLN A 166 13.32 3.19 4.22
C GLN A 166 12.88 2.57 5.54
N SER A 167 11.56 2.41 5.76
CA SER A 167 11.03 2.06 7.08
C SER A 167 10.24 0.76 7.07
N ILE A 168 9.24 0.64 6.19
CA ILE A 168 8.29 -0.48 6.24
C ILE A 168 8.90 -1.76 5.67
N GLU A 169 9.47 -1.70 4.47
CA GLU A 169 9.99 -2.88 3.80
C GLU A 169 11.13 -3.56 4.57
N PRO A 170 12.13 -2.85 5.11
CA PRO A 170 13.16 -3.49 5.93
C PRO A 170 12.56 -4.21 7.15
N MET A 171 11.58 -3.60 7.81
CA MET A 171 10.87 -4.19 8.94
C MET A 171 10.14 -5.48 8.55
N LEU A 172 9.39 -5.47 7.44
CA LEU A 172 8.66 -6.65 6.96
C LEU A 172 9.60 -7.74 6.44
N ARG A 173 10.69 -7.36 5.75
CA ARG A 173 11.69 -8.29 5.22
C ARG A 173 12.38 -9.06 6.34
N ASN A 174 12.68 -8.42 7.46
CA ASN A 174 13.26 -9.07 8.63
C ASN A 174 12.28 -10.02 9.33
N ALA A 175 10.99 -9.79 9.20
CA ALA A 175 9.94 -10.65 9.74
C ALA A 175 9.58 -11.83 8.82
N SER A 176 9.85 -11.72 7.51
CA SER A 176 9.51 -12.74 6.52
C SER A 176 10.58 -13.82 6.41
N GLN A 177 10.15 -15.08 6.35
CA GLN A 177 11.00 -16.23 6.04
C GLN A 177 10.92 -16.63 4.56
N VAL A 178 10.07 -15.97 3.78
CA VAL A 178 9.82 -16.29 2.38
C VAL A 178 10.49 -15.24 1.51
N ARG A 179 11.23 -15.69 0.49
CA ARG A 179 11.77 -14.83 -0.56
C ARG A 179 11.12 -15.21 -1.87
N ILE A 180 10.37 -14.28 -2.45
CA ILE A 180 9.85 -14.41 -3.80
C ILE A 180 10.77 -13.61 -4.72
N SER A 181 11.07 -14.19 -5.87
CA SER A 181 11.82 -13.53 -6.95
C SER A 181 10.95 -13.59 -8.19
N GLU A 182 10.95 -12.51 -8.96
CA GLU A 182 10.20 -12.43 -10.20
C GLU A 182 11.16 -12.17 -11.36
N VAL A 183 10.84 -12.73 -12.53
CA VAL A 183 11.52 -12.44 -13.79
C VAL A 183 10.48 -12.16 -14.85
N THR A 184 10.68 -11.09 -15.62
CA THR A 184 9.88 -10.81 -16.81
C THR A 184 10.70 -11.11 -18.05
N ILE A 185 10.16 -11.95 -18.93
CA ILE A 185 10.73 -12.24 -20.24
C ILE A 185 9.80 -11.66 -21.30
N THR A 186 10.30 -10.72 -22.10
CA THR A 186 9.55 -10.19 -23.25
C THR A 186 9.91 -10.99 -24.50
N VAL A 187 8.92 -11.62 -25.13
CA VAL A 187 9.07 -12.33 -26.40
C VAL A 187 8.33 -11.60 -27.52
N LYS A 188 8.92 -11.56 -28.71
CA LYS A 188 8.33 -10.97 -29.91
C LYS A 188 8.06 -12.06 -30.93
N GLY A 189 6.96 -11.94 -31.68
CA GLY A 189 6.58 -12.90 -32.72
C GLY A 189 5.92 -14.18 -32.19
N VAL A 190 5.63 -14.27 -30.88
CA VAL A 190 4.97 -15.41 -30.26
C VAL A 190 3.56 -15.02 -29.83
N MET A 191 2.55 -15.72 -30.37
CA MET A 191 1.15 -15.54 -29.96
C MET A 191 0.92 -16.10 -28.55
N GLU A 192 0.00 -15.49 -27.81
CA GLU A 192 -0.31 -15.89 -26.44
C GLU A 192 -0.77 -17.35 -26.38
N SER A 193 -1.59 -17.79 -27.34
CA SER A 193 -2.07 -19.18 -27.46
C SER A 193 -0.94 -20.22 -27.56
N VAL A 194 0.16 -19.89 -28.23
CA VAL A 194 1.35 -20.77 -28.35
C VAL A 194 2.09 -20.82 -27.01
N ALA A 195 2.31 -19.66 -26.38
CA ALA A 195 2.95 -19.57 -25.08
C ALA A 195 2.14 -20.29 -23.98
N ALA A 196 0.81 -20.16 -24.00
CA ALA A 196 -0.09 -20.76 -23.02
C ALA A 196 0.09 -22.28 -22.90
N ARG A 197 0.32 -22.98 -24.02
CA ARG A 197 0.60 -24.43 -24.00
C ARG A 197 1.87 -24.77 -23.21
N ILE A 198 2.92 -23.98 -23.39
CA ILE A 198 4.21 -24.16 -22.69
C ILE A 198 4.06 -23.82 -21.21
N VAL A 199 3.42 -22.68 -20.91
CA VAL A 199 3.12 -22.22 -19.55
C VAL A 199 2.34 -23.28 -18.76
N ASN A 200 1.28 -23.83 -19.36
CA ASN A 200 0.48 -24.89 -18.73
C ASN A 200 1.29 -26.13 -18.39
N LYS A 201 2.28 -26.48 -19.21
CA LYS A 201 3.20 -27.59 -18.92
C LYS A 201 4.11 -27.25 -17.74
N ILE A 202 4.71 -26.06 -17.75
CA ILE A 202 5.62 -25.61 -16.67
C ILE A 202 4.90 -25.53 -15.33
N VAL A 203 3.71 -24.92 -15.28
CA VAL A 203 2.94 -24.78 -14.03
C VAL A 203 2.52 -26.15 -13.48
N LYS A 204 2.18 -27.11 -14.35
CA LYS A 204 1.90 -28.50 -13.93
C LYS A 204 3.13 -29.20 -13.36
N GLU A 205 4.30 -29.02 -13.97
CA GLU A 205 5.56 -29.65 -13.53
C GLU A 205 6.15 -28.97 -12.28
N LYS A 206 5.92 -27.67 -12.13
CA LYS A 206 6.47 -26.84 -11.05
C LYS A 206 5.36 -25.99 -10.38
N PRO A 207 4.51 -26.62 -9.54
CA PRO A 207 3.33 -25.95 -8.95
C PRO A 207 3.67 -24.80 -7.98
N LYS A 208 4.94 -24.63 -7.61
CA LYS A 208 5.42 -23.52 -6.78
C LYS A 208 5.78 -22.26 -7.58
N ILE A 209 5.74 -22.32 -8.91
CA ILE A 209 6.04 -21.19 -9.79
C ILE A 209 4.72 -20.64 -10.31
N TYR A 210 4.54 -19.32 -10.17
CA TYR A 210 3.46 -18.61 -10.82
C TYR A 210 3.93 -18.12 -12.18
N VAL A 211 3.29 -18.54 -13.26
CA VAL A 211 3.63 -18.04 -14.60
C VAL A 211 2.39 -17.41 -15.23
N LYS A 212 2.51 -16.14 -15.61
CA LYS A 212 1.46 -15.38 -16.29
C LYS A 212 1.97 -14.85 -17.62
N THR A 213 1.15 -14.94 -18.65
CA THR A 213 1.39 -14.29 -19.93
C THR A 213 0.52 -13.04 -20.04
N GLN A 214 1.06 -11.99 -20.66
CA GLN A 214 0.34 -10.73 -20.86
C GLN A 214 0.71 -10.12 -22.22
N PRO A 215 -0.25 -10.04 -23.15
CA PRO A 215 -0.05 -9.38 -24.44
C PRO A 215 0.25 -7.89 -24.28
N LYS A 216 1.21 -7.42 -25.07
CA LYS A 216 1.69 -6.03 -25.13
C LYS A 216 1.60 -5.51 -26.57
N GLY A 217 0.40 -5.49 -27.14
CA GLY A 217 0.18 -5.02 -28.50
C GLY A 217 -0.96 -5.75 -29.22
N ILE A 218 -0.97 -5.65 -30.54
CA ILE A 218 -1.96 -6.31 -31.40
C ILE A 218 -1.48 -7.75 -31.67
N GLU A 219 -2.25 -8.73 -31.21
CA GLU A 219 -1.92 -10.15 -31.32
C GLU A 219 -1.77 -10.60 -32.78
N LEU A 220 -2.61 -10.08 -33.67
CA LEU A 220 -2.56 -10.32 -35.11
C LEU A 220 -1.63 -9.29 -35.77
N GLY A 221 -0.40 -9.70 -36.11
CA GLY A 221 0.53 -8.95 -36.95
C GLY A 221 1.90 -8.72 -36.32
N SER A 222 1.95 -8.26 -35.07
CA SER A 222 3.22 -8.03 -34.35
C SER A 222 3.07 -8.37 -32.87
N PRO A 223 2.81 -9.64 -32.54
CA PRO A 223 2.58 -10.04 -31.16
C PRO A 223 3.84 -9.80 -30.33
N VAL A 224 3.65 -9.11 -29.20
CA VAL A 224 4.63 -8.97 -28.14
C VAL A 224 3.97 -9.49 -26.88
N LEU A 225 4.68 -10.35 -26.16
CA LEU A 225 4.16 -11.01 -24.97
C LEU A 225 5.17 -10.85 -23.84
N ASP A 226 4.71 -10.32 -22.71
CA ASP A 226 5.45 -10.40 -21.46
C ASP A 226 5.06 -11.69 -20.74
N ILE A 227 6.07 -12.45 -20.33
CA ILE A 227 5.93 -13.65 -19.51
C ILE A 227 6.48 -13.31 -18.12
N TYR A 228 5.59 -13.22 -17.14
CA TYR A 228 5.92 -13.05 -15.73
C TYR A 228 6.10 -14.42 -15.09
N ILE A 229 7.23 -14.63 -14.42
CA ILE A 229 7.62 -15.85 -13.71
C ILE A 229 7.95 -15.48 -12.27
#